data_AF-A0A935F791-F1
#
_entry.id   AF-A0A935F791-F1
#
_cell.length_a   1.000
_cell.length_b   1.000
_cell.length_c   1.000
_cell.angle_alpha   90.00
_cell.angle_beta   90.00
_cell.angle_gamma   90.00
#
_symmetry.space_group_name_H-M   'P 1'
#
loop_
_entity.id
_entity.type
_entity.pdbx_description
1 polymer ?
#
loop_
_entity_poly.entity_id
_entity_poly.type
_entity_poly.pdbx_seq_one_letter_code
_entity_poly.pdbx_strand_id
1 'polypeptide(L)'
;MGVAGPKFTALAPVLLAAALAGCAAPPPVPDAAAISTPDAACAALLEAFDDEVARAGTGDGGYARVAGYRTLRVDRLVASHAQEPMDAATFGALVAAMRALDRDARTVELANLPAEARGRLDARSRGVPDLDSPDGTLAQRVDDCAERVLARDLTAPHARVWLIAAAAVPDDYRDAMRALGLYPVTGFALAAGVRLYEREARDAFAQPTGPPRGTILAYRPPGVNTLSPDSIRTTVASMIDADPLPPVPRVEGTALDALLAAYAPDYAIDTATNDDRPGRPFRRDDGVPDVDASSPVVYTRLAWTRFDGALLPQLVYTVWFAQRPPRFAGDPLAGRLDGLVWRVTLDRDGAPLLFDTIHPCGCYHQFVPTARLVAKPPEPGVEEGALVVQTLPELPVGARVRLHVAAGTHYLRRVEPVAAGGVPAPGEDRYRLDRESALRTLPLAAGGTASLYGPDGIVAGTERPERYALWISGIESPGAMRQWGRHATAFVGRRHFDDAFLVERYFARAAK
;
A
#
# COMPACT_ATOMS: atom_id res chain seq x y z
N MET A 1 49.34 -41.61 -37.45
CA MET A 1 48.78 -42.70 -36.61
C MET A 1 48.31 -42.09 -35.30
N GLY A 2 47.17 -42.54 -34.75
CA GLY A 2 46.71 -42.19 -33.39
C GLY A 2 46.05 -40.81 -33.24
N VAL A 3 44.73 -40.73 -33.48
CA VAL A 3 43.89 -39.63 -32.99
C VAL A 3 43.22 -40.10 -31.70
N ALA A 4 43.34 -39.32 -30.63
CA ALA A 4 42.64 -39.53 -29.36
C ALA A 4 41.65 -38.40 -29.12
N GLY A 5 40.37 -38.73 -28.92
CA GLY A 5 39.33 -37.77 -28.55
C GLY A 5 38.77 -38.07 -27.15
N PRO A 6 38.66 -37.09 -26.24
CA PRO A 6 37.99 -37.28 -24.96
C PRO A 6 36.46 -37.26 -25.15
N LYS A 7 35.77 -38.22 -24.52
CA LYS A 7 34.31 -38.31 -24.54
C LYS A 7 33.71 -37.35 -23.51
N PHE A 8 32.90 -36.39 -23.94
CA PHE A 8 32.07 -35.60 -23.03
C PHE A 8 30.84 -36.42 -22.61
N THR A 9 30.90 -37.02 -21.42
CA THR A 9 29.75 -37.75 -20.84
C THR A 9 28.88 -36.84 -19.96
N ALA A 10 27.71 -36.50 -20.49
CA ALA A 10 26.43 -36.28 -19.79
C ALA A 10 26.48 -35.97 -18.27
N LEU A 11 26.83 -34.73 -17.91
CA LEU A 11 26.59 -34.16 -16.56
C LEU A 11 25.58 -33.00 -16.55
N ALA A 12 25.22 -32.47 -17.72
CA ALA A 12 24.28 -31.35 -17.86
C ALA A 12 22.82 -31.63 -17.42
N PRO A 13 22.19 -32.80 -17.70
CA PRO A 13 20.75 -32.96 -17.42
C PRO A 13 20.42 -33.18 -15.93
N VAL A 14 21.38 -33.66 -15.12
CA VAL A 14 21.15 -33.95 -13.69
C VAL A 14 21.11 -32.67 -12.85
N LEU A 15 21.95 -31.68 -13.18
CA LEU A 15 21.96 -30.37 -12.52
C LEU A 15 20.68 -29.56 -12.80
N LEU A 16 20.08 -29.71 -13.98
CA LEU A 16 18.83 -29.03 -14.32
C LEU A 16 17.61 -29.63 -13.60
N ALA A 17 17.62 -30.95 -13.33
CA ALA A 17 16.57 -31.61 -12.55
C ALA A 17 16.64 -31.24 -11.05
N ALA A 18 17.86 -31.10 -10.49
CA ALA A 18 18.03 -30.72 -9.08
C ALA A 18 17.52 -29.29 -8.79
N ALA A 19 17.62 -28.37 -9.75
CA ALA A 19 17.10 -27.01 -9.62
C ALA A 19 15.56 -26.91 -9.59
N LEU A 20 14.84 -27.96 -10.05
CA LEU A 20 13.38 -28.02 -10.05
C LEU A 20 12.80 -28.78 -8.83
N ALA A 21 13.65 -29.47 -8.05
CA ALA A 21 13.24 -30.17 -6.84
C ALA A 21 13.27 -29.28 -5.57
N GLY A 22 13.74 -28.04 -5.70
CA GLY A 22 13.81 -27.05 -4.62
C GLY A 22 12.48 -26.41 -4.21
N CYS A 23 11.35 -27.10 -4.41
CA CYS A 23 10.09 -26.68 -3.80
C CYS A 23 10.17 -26.95 -2.30
N ALA A 24 10.29 -25.89 -1.50
CA ALA A 24 9.99 -25.98 -0.07
C ALA A 24 8.54 -26.45 0.07
N ALA A 25 8.35 -27.71 0.47
CA ALA A 25 7.03 -28.19 0.84
C ALA A 25 6.51 -27.30 1.97
N PRO A 26 5.23 -26.85 1.94
CA PRO A 26 4.65 -26.17 3.09
C PRO A 26 4.78 -27.07 4.32
N PRO A 27 4.92 -26.51 5.53
CA PRO A 27 4.89 -27.31 6.75
C PRO A 27 3.61 -28.15 6.76
N PRO A 28 3.65 -29.39 7.28
CA PRO A 28 2.49 -30.27 7.27
C PRO A 28 1.31 -29.58 7.96
N VAL A 29 0.27 -29.31 7.18
CA VAL A 29 -1.02 -28.84 7.71
C VAL A 29 -1.50 -29.91 8.69
N PRO A 30 -1.93 -29.55 9.92
CA PRO A 30 -2.44 -30.52 10.88
C PRO A 30 -3.56 -31.36 10.26
N ASP A 31 -3.54 -32.66 10.51
CA ASP A 31 -4.45 -33.62 9.90
C ASP A 31 -5.91 -33.25 10.22
N ALA A 32 -6.67 -32.82 9.21
CA ALA A 32 -8.03 -32.30 9.38
C ALA A 32 -9.08 -33.39 9.72
N ALA A 33 -8.62 -34.62 9.96
CA ALA A 33 -9.41 -35.84 10.01
C ALA A 33 -9.60 -36.43 11.43
N ALA A 34 -9.62 -35.59 12.48
CA ALA A 34 -10.15 -35.98 13.79
C ALA A 34 -10.55 -34.77 14.66
N ILE A 35 -11.86 -34.49 14.76
CA ILE A 35 -12.61 -33.91 15.91
C ILE A 35 -14.05 -33.64 15.43
N SER A 36 -15.02 -33.65 16.37
CA SER A 36 -16.46 -33.58 16.09
C SER A 36 -16.92 -32.27 15.43
N THR A 37 -17.65 -32.42 14.33
CA THR A 37 -18.77 -31.60 13.83
C THR A 37 -18.67 -30.07 13.73
N PRO A 38 -19.01 -29.21 14.73
CA PRO A 38 -19.58 -27.89 14.43
C PRO A 38 -18.73 -26.97 13.54
N ASP A 39 -17.42 -26.90 13.79
CA ASP A 39 -16.51 -26.06 13.00
C ASP A 39 -16.43 -26.45 11.52
N ALA A 40 -16.81 -27.68 11.15
CA ALA A 40 -16.87 -28.11 9.74
C ALA A 40 -17.90 -27.29 8.94
N ALA A 41 -19.04 -26.93 9.53
CA ALA A 41 -20.05 -26.12 8.85
C ALA A 41 -19.54 -24.69 8.59
N CYS A 42 -18.86 -24.10 9.59
CA CYS A 42 -18.24 -22.78 9.45
C CYS A 42 -17.04 -22.77 8.50
N ALA A 43 -16.13 -23.75 8.59
CA ALA A 43 -15.02 -23.89 7.66
C ALA A 43 -15.53 -24.02 6.21
N ALA A 44 -16.58 -24.81 5.99
CA ALA A 44 -17.18 -24.99 4.68
C ALA A 44 -17.95 -23.74 4.18
N LEU A 45 -18.47 -22.88 5.07
CA LEU A 45 -19.02 -21.57 4.69
C LEU A 45 -17.90 -20.61 4.25
N LEU A 46 -16.78 -20.57 4.98
CA LEU A 46 -15.63 -19.71 4.66
C LEU A 46 -14.91 -20.15 3.39
N GLU A 47 -14.85 -21.46 3.13
CA GLU A 47 -14.39 -22.02 1.86
C GLU A 47 -15.28 -21.57 0.70
N ALA A 48 -16.60 -21.73 0.83
CA ALA A 48 -17.55 -21.27 -0.19
C ALA A 48 -17.49 -19.75 -0.44
N PHE A 49 -17.25 -18.97 0.61
CA PHE A 49 -17.03 -17.53 0.49
C PHE A 49 -15.79 -17.23 -0.35
N ASP A 50 -14.66 -17.85 0.00
CA ASP A 50 -13.39 -17.62 -0.71
C ASP A 50 -13.46 -18.12 -2.17
N ASP A 51 -14.17 -19.23 -2.43
CA ASP A 51 -14.42 -19.73 -3.79
C ASP A 51 -15.28 -18.77 -4.63
N GLU A 52 -16.35 -18.22 -4.06
CA GLU A 52 -17.20 -17.24 -4.76
C GLU A 52 -16.44 -15.93 -5.04
N VAL A 53 -15.58 -15.49 -4.11
CA VAL A 53 -14.70 -14.32 -4.28
C VAL A 53 -13.66 -14.55 -5.36
N ALA A 54 -13.01 -15.72 -5.37
CA ALA A 54 -12.05 -16.09 -6.40
C ALA A 54 -12.71 -16.20 -7.79
N ARG A 55 -13.88 -16.85 -7.86
CA ARG A 55 -14.69 -17.01 -9.09
C ARG A 55 -15.20 -15.68 -9.64
N ALA A 56 -15.49 -14.70 -8.77
CA ALA A 56 -15.91 -13.36 -9.17
C ALA A 56 -14.73 -12.41 -9.46
N GLY A 57 -13.50 -12.76 -9.06
CA GLY A 57 -12.35 -11.87 -9.15
C GLY A 57 -12.40 -10.68 -8.19
N THR A 58 -13.18 -10.77 -7.11
CA THR A 58 -13.49 -9.65 -6.19
C THR A 58 -12.63 -9.63 -4.93
N GLY A 59 -11.53 -10.38 -4.91
CA GLY A 59 -10.59 -10.45 -3.79
C GLY A 59 -9.98 -9.08 -3.45
N ASP A 60 -9.81 -8.79 -2.16
CA ASP A 60 -9.06 -7.60 -1.74
C ASP A 60 -7.56 -7.92 -1.73
N GLY A 61 -6.80 -7.19 -2.54
CA GLY A 61 -5.36 -7.35 -2.69
C GLY A 61 -4.52 -6.53 -1.72
N GLY A 62 -5.12 -5.85 -0.73
CA GLY A 62 -4.42 -4.94 0.18
C GLY A 62 -3.72 -5.62 1.35
N TYR A 63 -4.25 -6.77 1.79
CA TYR A 63 -3.70 -7.54 2.92
C TYR A 63 -3.39 -8.99 2.51
N ALA A 64 -2.21 -9.49 2.86
CA ALA A 64 -1.80 -10.86 2.55
C ALA A 64 -2.53 -11.86 3.44
N ARG A 65 -2.97 -13.00 2.89
CA ARG A 65 -3.51 -14.12 3.68
C ARG A 65 -2.39 -14.83 4.44
N VAL A 66 -2.60 -15.12 5.71
CA VAL A 66 -1.62 -15.84 6.54
C VAL A 66 -1.60 -17.32 6.12
N ALA A 67 -0.41 -17.84 5.79
CA ALA A 67 -0.27 -19.22 5.33
C ALA A 67 -0.76 -20.21 6.41
N GLY A 68 -1.70 -21.09 6.03
CA GLY A 68 -2.32 -22.06 6.95
C GLY A 68 -3.54 -21.55 7.73
N TYR A 69 -3.82 -20.24 7.74
CA TYR A 69 -4.89 -19.64 8.56
C TYR A 69 -5.88 -18.83 7.69
N ARG A 70 -6.98 -19.46 7.26
CA ARG A 70 -7.99 -18.86 6.35
C ARG A 70 -8.66 -17.59 6.92
N THR A 71 -8.69 -17.46 8.24
CA THR A 71 -9.39 -16.40 9.00
C THR A 71 -8.49 -15.24 9.39
N LEU A 72 -7.24 -15.20 8.91
CA LEU A 72 -6.24 -14.19 9.26
C LEU A 72 -5.61 -13.59 7.99
N ARG A 73 -5.44 -12.26 8.03
CA ARG A 73 -4.62 -11.52 7.05
C ARG A 73 -3.59 -10.67 7.78
N VAL A 74 -2.53 -10.31 7.10
CA VAL A 74 -1.40 -9.58 7.65
C VAL A 74 -0.95 -8.50 6.67
N ASP A 75 -0.54 -7.35 7.22
CA ASP A 75 0.17 -6.29 6.50
C ASP A 75 1.60 -6.15 7.05
N ARG A 76 2.45 -5.33 6.43
CA ARG A 76 3.86 -5.23 6.84
C ARG A 76 4.04 -4.65 8.24
N LEU A 77 3.06 -3.88 8.72
CA LEU A 77 3.07 -3.35 10.07
C LEU A 77 2.77 -4.45 11.09
N VAL A 78 1.69 -5.20 10.91
CA VAL A 78 1.31 -6.30 11.82
C VAL A 78 2.37 -7.41 11.77
N ALA A 79 2.91 -7.75 10.59
CA ALA A 79 4.03 -8.68 10.44
C ALA A 79 5.28 -8.24 11.23
N SER A 80 5.59 -6.94 11.31
CA SER A 80 6.78 -6.46 12.03
C SER A 80 6.74 -6.75 13.53
N HIS A 81 5.55 -6.85 14.13
CA HIS A 81 5.39 -7.21 15.56
C HIS A 81 5.51 -8.72 15.81
N ALA A 82 5.34 -9.56 14.78
CA ALA A 82 5.55 -11.01 14.91
C ALA A 82 7.01 -11.38 15.22
N GLN A 83 7.96 -10.47 14.95
CA GLN A 83 9.39 -10.66 15.20
C GLN A 83 9.82 -10.28 16.64
N GLU A 84 8.90 -9.78 17.47
CA GLU A 84 9.21 -9.24 18.80
C GLU A 84 9.09 -10.28 19.93
N PRO A 85 9.66 -10.02 21.12
CA PRO A 85 9.49 -10.87 22.29
C PRO A 85 8.01 -11.08 22.63
N MET A 86 7.51 -12.28 22.31
CA MET A 86 6.09 -12.58 22.35
C MET A 86 5.68 -13.11 23.73
N ASP A 87 4.84 -12.39 24.46
CA ASP A 87 4.08 -12.91 25.61
C ASP A 87 2.63 -13.30 25.21
N ALA A 88 1.82 -13.74 26.16
CA ALA A 88 0.44 -14.17 25.89
C ALA A 88 -0.49 -13.00 25.49
N ALA A 89 -0.29 -11.80 26.05
CA ALA A 89 -1.08 -10.62 25.75
C ALA A 89 -0.70 -10.03 24.38
N THR A 90 0.60 -9.88 24.10
CA THR A 90 1.10 -9.44 22.78
C THR A 90 0.66 -10.40 21.68
N PHE A 91 0.68 -11.71 21.93
CA PHE A 91 0.18 -12.71 20.99
C PHE A 91 -1.34 -12.57 20.74
N GLY A 92 -2.13 -12.37 21.79
CA GLY A 92 -3.57 -12.12 21.66
C GLY A 92 -3.87 -10.87 20.84
N ALA A 93 -3.13 -9.78 21.07
CA ALA A 93 -3.23 -8.55 20.30
C ALA A 93 -2.82 -8.75 18.83
N LEU A 94 -1.75 -9.52 18.55
CA LEU A 94 -1.30 -9.85 17.20
C LEU A 94 -2.38 -10.60 16.41
N VAL A 95 -2.97 -11.62 17.02
CA VAL A 95 -4.07 -12.38 16.43
C VAL A 95 -5.30 -11.49 16.19
N ALA A 96 -5.66 -10.63 17.16
CA ALA A 96 -6.78 -9.70 17.01
C ALA A 96 -6.56 -8.69 15.86
N ALA A 97 -5.34 -8.18 15.69
CA ALA A 97 -4.99 -7.31 14.57
C ALA A 97 -5.12 -8.03 13.21
N MET A 98 -4.63 -9.26 13.10
CA MET A 98 -4.74 -10.06 11.87
C MET A 98 -6.18 -10.48 11.53
N ARG A 99 -7.00 -10.73 12.56
CA ARG A 99 -8.44 -10.99 12.44
C ARG A 99 -9.21 -9.72 12.03
N ALA A 100 -8.81 -8.54 12.52
CA ALA A 100 -9.37 -7.26 12.09
C ALA A 100 -9.06 -6.96 10.60
N LEU A 101 -7.83 -7.22 10.15
CA LEU A 101 -7.43 -7.11 8.74
C LEU A 101 -8.29 -8.00 7.81
N ASP A 102 -8.46 -9.29 8.17
CA ASP A 102 -9.28 -10.19 7.35
C ASP A 102 -10.79 -9.84 7.40
N ARG A 103 -11.30 -9.35 8.54
CA ARG A 103 -12.68 -8.84 8.65
C ARG A 103 -12.94 -7.65 7.72
N ASP A 104 -12.03 -6.67 7.68
CA ASP A 104 -12.14 -5.52 6.79
C ASP A 104 -12.10 -5.95 5.31
N ALA A 105 -11.13 -6.80 4.94
CA ALA A 105 -11.04 -7.35 3.59
C ALA A 105 -12.29 -8.16 3.19
N ARG A 106 -12.80 -9.06 4.04
CA ARG A 106 -14.02 -9.82 3.76
C ARG A 106 -15.26 -8.92 3.62
N THR A 107 -15.30 -7.78 4.31
CA THR A 107 -16.37 -6.79 4.15
C THR A 107 -16.36 -6.18 2.74
N VAL A 108 -15.17 -5.82 2.23
CA VAL A 108 -14.97 -5.33 0.85
C VAL A 108 -15.29 -6.41 -0.19
N GLU A 109 -14.76 -7.61 0.00
CA GLU A 109 -14.96 -8.75 -0.90
C GLU A 109 -16.46 -9.08 -1.02
N LEU A 110 -17.18 -9.11 0.12
CA LEU A 110 -18.62 -9.34 0.16
C LEU A 110 -19.42 -8.21 -0.51
N ALA A 111 -19.04 -6.95 -0.32
CA ALA A 111 -19.72 -5.81 -0.95
C ALA A 111 -19.67 -5.89 -2.48
N ASN A 112 -18.52 -6.28 -3.02
CA ASN A 112 -18.27 -6.39 -4.46
C ASN A 112 -18.79 -7.71 -5.09
N LEU A 113 -19.22 -8.70 -4.30
CA LEU A 113 -19.74 -9.95 -4.85
C LEU A 113 -21.04 -9.74 -5.66
N PRO A 114 -21.20 -10.42 -6.81
CA PRO A 114 -22.46 -10.46 -7.56
C PRO A 114 -23.65 -10.87 -6.67
N ALA A 115 -24.82 -10.30 -6.94
CA ALA A 115 -26.02 -10.51 -6.11
C ALA A 115 -26.40 -12.00 -5.99
N GLU A 116 -26.23 -12.80 -7.05
CA GLU A 116 -26.46 -14.24 -7.02
C GLU A 116 -25.49 -15.00 -6.10
N ALA A 117 -24.21 -14.62 -6.09
CA ALA A 117 -23.19 -15.22 -5.24
C ALA A 117 -23.49 -14.90 -3.76
N ARG A 118 -23.85 -13.64 -3.47
CA ARG A 118 -24.35 -13.24 -2.15
C ARG A 118 -25.61 -14.02 -1.75
N GLY A 119 -26.55 -14.25 -2.66
CA GLY A 119 -27.74 -15.06 -2.40
C GLY A 119 -27.43 -16.52 -2.03
N ARG A 120 -26.48 -17.16 -2.73
CA ARG A 120 -26.02 -18.52 -2.41
C ARG A 120 -25.32 -18.59 -1.05
N LEU A 121 -24.46 -17.62 -0.74
CA LEU A 121 -23.78 -17.51 0.55
C LEU A 121 -24.77 -17.23 1.69
N ASP A 122 -25.76 -16.35 1.49
CA ASP A 122 -26.82 -16.09 2.47
C ASP A 122 -27.61 -17.36 2.78
N ALA A 123 -28.10 -18.05 1.75
CA ALA A 123 -28.81 -19.32 1.91
C ALA A 123 -27.97 -20.39 2.63
N ARG A 124 -26.69 -20.55 2.28
CA ARG A 124 -25.77 -21.48 2.96
C ARG A 124 -25.54 -21.10 4.42
N SER A 125 -25.32 -19.81 4.70
CA SER A 125 -25.03 -19.31 6.05
C SER A 125 -26.18 -19.49 7.04
N ARG A 126 -27.44 -19.49 6.57
CA ARG A 126 -28.64 -19.79 7.40
C ARG A 126 -28.73 -21.25 7.82
N GLY A 127 -28.03 -22.15 7.15
CA GLY A 127 -27.96 -23.58 7.49
C GLY A 127 -26.83 -23.95 8.46
N VAL A 128 -26.03 -22.97 8.91
CA VAL A 128 -24.94 -23.21 9.87
C VAL A 128 -25.51 -23.19 11.30
N PRO A 129 -25.33 -24.27 12.08
CA PRO A 129 -25.85 -24.34 13.44
C PRO A 129 -25.07 -23.46 14.43
N ASP A 130 -25.72 -23.19 15.55
CA ASP A 130 -25.14 -22.60 16.77
C ASP A 130 -24.47 -21.22 16.62
N LEU A 131 -24.61 -20.50 15.50
CA LEU A 131 -24.02 -19.17 15.32
C LEU A 131 -24.42 -18.17 16.42
N ASP A 132 -23.55 -17.22 16.70
CA ASP A 132 -23.78 -16.19 17.73
C ASP A 132 -24.81 -15.15 17.23
N SER A 133 -24.81 -14.84 15.93
CA SER A 133 -25.76 -13.94 15.24
C SER A 133 -26.52 -14.65 14.10
N PRO A 134 -27.36 -15.68 14.37
CA PRO A 134 -28.00 -16.49 13.32
C PRO A 134 -28.97 -15.66 12.46
N ASP A 135 -29.70 -14.73 13.07
CA ASP A 135 -30.60 -13.77 12.40
C ASP A 135 -29.86 -12.52 11.87
N GLY A 136 -28.53 -12.48 11.99
CA GLY A 136 -27.71 -11.34 11.56
C GLY A 136 -27.62 -11.17 10.04
N THR A 137 -26.85 -10.17 9.62
CA THR A 137 -26.44 -10.03 8.22
C THR A 137 -25.53 -11.18 7.80
N LEU A 138 -25.42 -11.45 6.49
CA LEU A 138 -24.45 -12.39 5.95
C LEU A 138 -23.00 -12.05 6.38
N ALA A 139 -22.66 -10.76 6.48
CA ALA A 139 -21.36 -10.33 6.99
C ALA A 139 -21.11 -10.80 8.43
N GLN A 140 -22.09 -10.64 9.32
CA GLN A 140 -22.00 -11.10 10.71
C GLN A 140 -21.86 -12.63 10.79
N ARG A 141 -22.69 -13.40 10.07
CA ARG A 141 -22.59 -14.87 10.10
C ARG A 141 -21.26 -15.40 9.54
N VAL A 142 -20.69 -14.73 8.54
CA VAL A 142 -19.34 -15.05 8.03
C VAL A 142 -18.27 -14.72 9.07
N ASP A 143 -18.42 -13.62 9.80
CA ASP A 143 -17.49 -13.20 10.85
C ASP A 143 -17.55 -14.10 12.10
N ASP A 144 -18.74 -14.46 12.57
CA ASP A 144 -18.96 -15.45 13.65
C ASP A 144 -18.25 -16.78 13.32
N CYS A 145 -18.39 -17.24 12.07
CA CYS A 145 -17.68 -18.44 11.60
C CYS A 145 -16.17 -18.26 11.52
N ALA A 146 -15.67 -17.07 11.19
CA ALA A 146 -14.25 -16.78 11.18
C ALA A 146 -13.66 -16.79 12.60
N GLU A 147 -14.37 -16.25 13.60
CA GLU A 147 -13.94 -16.31 15.00
C GLU A 147 -13.95 -17.75 15.53
N ARG A 148 -14.94 -18.57 15.19
CA ARG A 148 -15.00 -20.00 15.61
C ARG A 148 -13.86 -20.83 15.02
N VAL A 149 -13.64 -20.72 13.70
CA VAL A 149 -12.54 -21.43 13.04
C VAL A 149 -11.19 -20.93 13.57
N LEU A 150 -11.03 -19.63 13.82
CA LEU A 150 -9.84 -19.09 14.48
C LEU A 150 -9.64 -19.67 15.89
N ALA A 151 -10.67 -19.69 16.74
CA ALA A 151 -10.59 -20.23 18.09
C ALA A 151 -10.14 -21.71 18.07
N ARG A 152 -10.70 -22.52 17.18
CA ARG A 152 -10.26 -23.90 16.93
C ARG A 152 -8.79 -23.96 16.50
N ASP A 153 -8.39 -23.19 15.49
CA ASP A 153 -7.03 -23.21 14.92
C ASP A 153 -5.97 -22.80 15.96
N LEU A 154 -6.32 -21.96 16.93
CA LEU A 154 -5.45 -21.57 18.05
C LEU A 154 -5.29 -22.66 19.13
N THR A 155 -6.18 -23.65 19.21
CA THR A 155 -6.03 -24.80 20.13
C THR A 155 -5.05 -25.86 19.61
N ALA A 156 -4.66 -25.80 18.33
CA ALA A 156 -3.78 -26.80 17.73
C ALA A 156 -2.38 -26.81 18.38
N PRO A 157 -1.72 -27.98 18.53
CA PRO A 157 -0.36 -28.06 19.04
C PRO A 157 0.59 -27.14 18.27
N HIS A 158 1.38 -26.35 19.00
CA HIS A 158 2.31 -25.36 18.44
C HIS A 158 1.68 -24.24 17.58
N ALA A 159 0.36 -24.06 17.56
CA ALA A 159 -0.32 -23.02 16.76
C ALA A 159 0.32 -21.64 16.90
N ARG A 160 0.69 -21.25 18.13
CA ARG A 160 1.40 -19.99 18.42
C ARG A 160 2.72 -19.84 17.65
N VAL A 161 3.53 -20.89 17.58
CA VAL A 161 4.84 -20.85 16.88
C VAL A 161 4.65 -20.78 15.37
N TRP A 162 3.74 -21.59 14.84
CA TRP A 162 3.46 -21.63 13.40
C TRP A 162 2.81 -20.34 12.89
N LEU A 163 1.86 -19.79 13.62
CA LEU A 163 1.20 -18.53 13.29
C LEU A 163 2.18 -17.36 13.28
N ILE A 164 3.07 -17.27 14.28
CA ILE A 164 4.13 -16.24 14.31
C ILE A 164 5.06 -16.37 13.10
N ALA A 165 5.49 -17.60 12.77
CA ALA A 165 6.34 -17.86 11.59
C ALA A 165 5.63 -17.59 10.25
N ALA A 166 4.30 -17.74 10.19
CA ALA A 166 3.47 -17.51 9.01
C ALA A 166 3.01 -16.05 8.85
N ALA A 167 3.16 -15.20 9.88
CA ALA A 167 2.75 -13.79 9.89
C ALA A 167 3.74 -12.90 9.10
N ALA A 168 3.88 -13.19 7.80
CA ALA A 168 4.74 -12.46 6.87
C ALA A 168 3.95 -12.04 5.62
N VAL A 169 4.26 -10.84 5.10
CA VAL A 169 3.73 -10.38 3.81
C VAL A 169 4.72 -10.78 2.71
N PRO A 170 4.31 -11.55 1.69
CA PRO A 170 5.14 -11.80 0.52
C PRO A 170 5.52 -10.49 -0.17
N ASP A 171 6.78 -10.35 -0.55
CA ASP A 171 7.24 -9.18 -1.26
C ASP A 171 6.78 -9.16 -2.73
N ASP A 172 6.72 -7.98 -3.35
CA ASP A 172 6.22 -7.79 -4.71
C ASP A 172 7.29 -8.04 -5.80
N TYR A 173 8.35 -8.80 -5.48
CA TYR A 173 9.47 -9.11 -6.36
C TYR A 173 9.57 -10.61 -6.66
N ARG A 174 9.05 -11.00 -7.82
CA ARG A 174 9.05 -12.38 -8.30
C ARG A 174 10.47 -12.86 -8.65
N ASP A 175 11.01 -13.76 -7.83
CA ASP A 175 12.35 -14.32 -8.05
C ASP A 175 12.49 -15.07 -9.38
N ALA A 176 11.43 -15.72 -9.86
CA ALA A 176 11.42 -16.35 -11.18
C ALA A 176 11.66 -15.33 -12.31
N MET A 177 11.09 -14.11 -12.21
CA MET A 177 11.34 -13.04 -13.19
C MET A 177 12.78 -12.52 -13.08
N ARG A 178 13.31 -12.36 -11.86
CA ARG A 178 14.72 -11.97 -11.64
C ARG A 178 15.71 -13.00 -12.20
N ALA A 179 15.44 -14.28 -12.00
CA ALA A 179 16.27 -15.38 -12.51
C ALA A 179 16.25 -15.42 -14.05
N LEU A 180 15.06 -15.40 -14.67
CA LEU A 180 14.91 -15.39 -16.13
C LEU A 180 15.46 -14.10 -16.78
N GLY A 181 15.34 -12.96 -16.09
CA GLY A 181 15.87 -11.67 -16.51
C GLY A 181 17.37 -11.49 -16.28
N LEU A 182 18.08 -12.51 -15.77
CA LEU A 182 19.49 -12.46 -15.40
C LEU A 182 19.83 -11.25 -14.50
N TYR A 183 18.96 -10.97 -13.52
CA TYR A 183 19.02 -9.81 -12.63
C TYR A 183 20.40 -9.56 -11.96
N PRO A 184 21.20 -10.57 -11.56
CA PRO A 184 22.57 -10.33 -11.08
C PRO A 184 23.51 -9.61 -12.07
N VAL A 185 23.16 -9.60 -13.36
CA VAL A 185 23.87 -8.86 -14.42
C VAL A 185 23.06 -7.65 -14.88
N THR A 186 21.77 -7.84 -15.19
CA THR A 186 20.93 -6.76 -15.75
C THR A 186 20.54 -5.70 -14.71
N GLY A 187 20.58 -6.04 -13.42
CA GLY A 187 20.43 -5.10 -12.30
C GLY A 187 21.46 -3.97 -12.30
N PHE A 188 22.66 -4.16 -12.88
CA PHE A 188 23.62 -3.07 -13.05
C PHE A 188 23.15 -2.00 -14.05
N ALA A 189 22.44 -2.41 -15.11
CA ALA A 189 21.85 -1.50 -16.09
C ALA A 189 20.65 -0.75 -15.49
N LEU A 190 19.78 -1.44 -14.75
CA LEU A 190 18.72 -0.81 -13.95
C LEU A 190 19.31 0.23 -12.99
N ALA A 191 20.35 -0.14 -12.23
CA ALA A 191 21.00 0.76 -11.27
C ALA A 191 21.64 1.99 -11.96
N ALA A 192 22.12 1.86 -13.20
CA ALA A 192 22.61 3.00 -13.98
C ALA A 192 21.48 3.95 -14.37
N GLY A 193 20.33 3.42 -14.81
CA GLY A 193 19.12 4.20 -15.11
C GLY A 193 18.55 4.90 -13.86
N VAL A 194 18.45 4.19 -12.74
CA VAL A 194 17.99 4.77 -11.47
C VAL A 194 18.93 5.88 -11.01
N ARG A 195 20.25 5.67 -11.00
CA ARG A 195 21.23 6.73 -10.65
C ARG A 195 21.19 7.93 -11.59
N LEU A 196 20.73 7.78 -12.83
CA LEU A 196 20.51 8.91 -13.74
C LEU A 196 19.25 9.67 -13.31
N TYR A 197 18.11 8.99 -13.17
CA TYR A 197 16.86 9.58 -12.67
C TYR A 197 17.06 10.29 -11.31
N GLU A 198 17.77 9.68 -10.37
CA GLU A 198 18.04 10.29 -9.07
C GLU A 198 18.85 11.60 -9.16
N ARG A 199 19.79 11.71 -10.12
CA ARG A 199 20.52 12.96 -10.36
C ARG A 199 19.60 14.00 -10.98
N GLU A 200 18.85 13.63 -12.02
CA GLU A 200 17.88 14.52 -12.66
C GLU A 200 16.83 15.05 -11.68
N ALA A 201 16.36 14.21 -10.75
CA ALA A 201 15.44 14.62 -9.68
C ALA A 201 16.10 15.62 -8.71
N ARG A 202 17.32 15.35 -8.22
CA ARG A 202 18.05 16.28 -7.35
C ARG A 202 18.36 17.61 -8.05
N ASP A 203 18.79 17.57 -9.31
CA ASP A 203 19.09 18.75 -10.11
C ASP A 203 17.83 19.60 -10.38
N ALA A 204 16.68 18.94 -10.65
CA ALA A 204 15.39 19.62 -10.84
C ALA A 204 14.87 20.30 -9.56
N PHE A 205 15.21 19.77 -8.37
CA PHE A 205 14.93 20.40 -7.08
C PHE A 205 16.03 21.38 -6.63
N ALA A 206 17.24 21.33 -7.18
CA ALA A 206 18.28 22.33 -6.92
C ALA A 206 18.00 23.65 -7.65
N GLN A 207 17.33 23.59 -8.80
CA GLN A 207 16.98 24.76 -9.61
C GLN A 207 15.64 25.40 -9.20
N PRO A 208 15.45 26.71 -9.39
CA PRO A 208 14.13 27.34 -9.29
C PRO A 208 13.11 26.64 -10.20
N THR A 209 11.84 26.62 -9.81
CA THR A 209 10.78 26.13 -10.70
C THR A 209 10.70 27.02 -11.94
N GLY A 210 11.02 26.45 -13.10
CA GLY A 210 10.80 27.09 -14.39
C GLY A 210 9.33 27.44 -14.65
N PRO A 211 9.03 28.21 -15.71
CA PRO A 211 7.67 28.63 -16.01
C PRO A 211 6.73 27.42 -16.19
N PRO A 212 5.45 27.54 -15.80
CA PRO A 212 4.45 26.49 -16.00
C PRO A 212 4.24 26.22 -17.50
N ARG A 213 3.84 25.00 -17.85
CA ARG A 213 3.43 24.67 -19.24
C ARG A 213 2.01 25.12 -19.55
N GLY A 214 1.15 25.19 -18.53
CA GLY A 214 -0.20 25.72 -18.62
C GLY A 214 -0.45 26.77 -17.54
N THR A 215 -1.55 26.62 -16.80
CA THR A 215 -1.92 27.49 -15.68
C THR A 215 -1.75 26.74 -14.37
N ILE A 216 -1.11 27.36 -13.36
CA ILE A 216 -1.11 26.79 -12.00
C ILE A 216 -2.52 26.91 -11.41
N LEU A 217 -3.18 25.78 -11.19
CA LEU A 217 -4.43 25.71 -10.42
C LEU A 217 -4.13 25.32 -8.98
N ALA A 218 -4.73 26.04 -8.04
CA ALA A 218 -4.53 25.85 -6.61
C ALA A 218 -5.70 25.06 -6.02
N TYR A 219 -5.44 23.87 -5.48
CA TYR A 219 -6.43 23.04 -4.80
C TYR A 219 -6.12 23.01 -3.31
N ARG A 220 -7.09 23.41 -2.48
CA ARG A 220 -6.93 23.52 -1.02
C ARG A 220 -7.89 22.60 -0.26
N PRO A 221 -7.55 22.18 0.98
CA PRO A 221 -8.44 21.37 1.80
C PRO A 221 -9.75 22.09 2.14
N PRO A 222 -10.81 21.35 2.52
CA PRO A 222 -12.16 21.89 2.62
C PRO A 222 -12.35 22.93 3.75
N GLY A 223 -11.40 23.06 4.68
CA GLY A 223 -11.45 24.00 5.80
C GLY A 223 -10.08 24.52 6.25
N VAL A 224 -10.11 25.48 7.18
CA VAL A 224 -8.93 25.89 7.97
C VAL A 224 -8.75 24.87 9.09
N ASN A 225 -7.50 24.53 9.45
CA ASN A 225 -7.21 23.67 10.60
C ASN A 225 -7.87 24.26 11.87
N THR A 226 -8.79 23.51 12.47
CA THR A 226 -9.51 23.89 13.71
C THR A 226 -8.83 23.38 14.99
N LEU A 227 -7.83 22.50 14.88
CA LEU A 227 -7.12 21.97 16.04
C LEU A 227 -6.02 22.94 16.47
N SER A 228 -5.93 23.20 17.78
CA SER A 228 -4.75 23.85 18.34
C SER A 228 -3.53 22.91 18.31
N PRO A 229 -2.30 23.45 18.34
CA PRO A 229 -1.09 22.64 18.50
C PRO A 229 -1.13 21.69 19.71
N ASP A 230 -1.80 22.08 20.80
CA ASP A 230 -1.96 21.23 22.00
C ASP A 230 -2.97 20.09 21.80
N SER A 231 -4.07 20.35 21.08
CA SER A 231 -5.02 19.30 20.69
C SER A 231 -4.38 18.28 19.75
N ILE A 232 -3.53 18.73 18.81
CA ILE A 232 -2.75 17.83 17.94
C ILE A 232 -1.77 17.00 18.77
N ARG A 233 -0.97 17.63 19.66
CA ARG A 233 -0.06 16.94 20.59
C ARG A 233 -0.77 15.83 21.36
N THR A 234 -1.90 16.17 21.99
CA THR A 234 -2.69 15.22 22.80
C THR A 234 -3.24 14.07 21.95
N THR A 235 -3.70 14.35 20.72
CA THR A 235 -4.24 13.34 19.81
C THR A 235 -3.15 12.40 19.30
N VAL A 236 -1.96 12.92 19.00
CA VAL A 236 -0.83 12.09 18.54
C VAL A 236 -0.25 11.27 19.69
N ALA A 237 -0.13 11.84 20.90
CA ALA A 237 0.29 11.08 22.07
C ALA A 237 -0.66 9.91 22.38
N SER A 238 -1.98 10.14 22.41
CA SER A 238 -2.95 9.06 22.65
C SER A 238 -3.03 8.01 21.54
N MET A 239 -2.69 8.38 20.30
CA MET A 239 -2.50 7.43 19.19
C MET A 239 -1.27 6.54 19.39
N ILE A 240 -0.17 7.08 19.90
CA ILE A 240 1.09 6.36 20.14
C ILE A 240 1.00 5.47 21.39
N ASP A 241 0.34 5.95 22.45
CA ASP A 241 0.20 5.24 23.73
C ASP A 241 -0.82 4.08 23.68
N ALA A 242 -1.51 3.85 22.56
CA ALA A 242 -2.54 2.82 22.37
C ALA A 242 -2.00 1.38 22.13
N ASP A 243 -0.88 1.05 22.78
CA ASP A 243 -0.17 -0.24 22.78
C ASP A 243 -1.09 -1.41 23.27
N PRO A 244 -0.91 -2.69 22.86
CA PRO A 244 0.29 -3.32 22.24
C PRO A 244 0.39 -3.23 20.72
N LEU A 245 -0.74 -2.96 20.05
CA LEU A 245 -0.88 -3.02 18.60
C LEU A 245 -2.05 -2.13 18.20
N PRO A 246 -1.90 -1.23 17.20
CA PRO A 246 -2.98 -0.33 16.82
C PRO A 246 -4.16 -1.16 16.28
N PRO A 247 -5.39 -1.00 16.80
CA PRO A 247 -6.56 -1.70 16.29
C PRO A 247 -6.85 -1.24 14.86
N VAL A 248 -6.52 -2.10 13.89
CA VAL A 248 -6.67 -1.80 12.46
C VAL A 248 -8.15 -1.70 12.07
N PRO A 249 -8.46 -0.80 11.13
CA PRO A 249 -8.56 0.63 11.41
C PRO A 249 -9.84 0.95 12.19
N ARG A 250 -9.73 1.20 13.50
CA ARG A 250 -10.84 1.78 14.31
C ARG A 250 -10.56 3.16 14.89
N VAL A 251 -9.53 3.85 14.37
CA VAL A 251 -9.40 5.30 14.54
C VAL A 251 -10.25 6.06 13.50
N GLU A 252 -11.32 5.44 12.99
CA GLU A 252 -12.35 6.10 12.18
C GLU A 252 -13.24 6.95 13.09
N GLY A 253 -12.71 8.09 13.52
CA GLY A 253 -13.40 9.04 14.39
C GLY A 253 -13.00 10.47 14.08
N THR A 254 -13.81 11.40 14.60
CA THR A 254 -13.67 12.85 14.39
C THR A 254 -12.27 13.38 14.72
N ALA A 255 -11.53 12.74 15.63
CA ALA A 255 -10.14 13.07 15.95
C ALA A 255 -9.16 12.79 14.79
N LEU A 256 -9.27 11.65 14.10
CA LEU A 256 -8.44 11.36 12.92
C LEU A 256 -8.82 12.26 11.75
N ASP A 257 -10.12 12.49 11.51
CA ASP A 257 -10.56 13.37 10.42
C ASP A 257 -10.08 14.82 10.64
N ALA A 258 -10.10 15.29 11.90
CA ALA A 258 -9.54 16.59 12.25
C ALA A 258 -8.01 16.63 12.12
N LEU A 259 -7.29 15.55 12.46
CA LEU A 259 -5.84 15.44 12.31
C LEU A 259 -5.41 15.39 10.82
N LEU A 260 -6.16 14.66 10.00
CA LEU A 260 -6.01 14.64 8.54
C LEU A 260 -6.27 16.04 7.95
N ALA A 261 -7.35 16.71 8.35
CA ALA A 261 -7.63 18.07 7.92
C ALA A 261 -6.55 19.09 8.37
N ALA A 262 -5.94 18.87 9.53
CA ALA A 262 -4.87 19.72 10.06
C ALA A 262 -3.59 19.68 9.22
N TYR A 263 -3.26 18.53 8.66
CA TYR A 263 -2.03 18.29 7.88
C TYR A 263 -2.24 18.16 6.36
N ALA A 264 -3.49 18.25 5.89
CA ALA A 264 -3.84 18.15 4.48
C ALA A 264 -3.09 19.19 3.62
N PRO A 265 -2.39 18.78 2.55
CA PRO A 265 -1.54 19.66 1.76
C PRO A 265 -2.33 20.63 0.86
N ASP A 266 -1.77 21.80 0.59
CA ASP A 266 -2.16 22.60 -0.58
C ASP A 266 -1.54 21.94 -1.84
N TYR A 267 -2.26 21.88 -2.96
CA TYR A 267 -1.68 21.49 -4.25
C TYR A 267 -1.62 22.71 -5.19
N ALA A 268 -0.49 22.91 -5.85
CA ALA A 268 -0.30 23.87 -6.93
C ALA A 268 0.04 23.08 -8.20
N ILE A 269 -0.96 22.82 -9.04
CA ILE A 269 -0.86 21.89 -10.16
C ILE A 269 -0.79 22.68 -11.46
N ASP A 270 0.35 22.58 -12.16
CA ASP A 270 0.50 23.05 -13.53
C ASP A 270 -0.48 22.28 -14.43
N THR A 271 -1.48 23.00 -14.95
CA THR A 271 -2.63 22.46 -15.69
C THR A 271 -2.59 22.98 -17.12
N ALA A 272 -2.12 22.14 -18.05
CA ALA A 272 -2.08 22.42 -19.48
C ALA A 272 -3.25 21.77 -20.25
N THR A 273 -3.84 20.71 -19.68
CA THR A 273 -4.90 19.88 -20.26
C THR A 273 -5.89 19.46 -19.17
N ASN A 274 -6.97 18.77 -19.54
CA ASN A 274 -7.90 18.19 -18.57
C ASN A 274 -7.30 16.98 -17.82
N ASP A 275 -6.28 16.33 -18.38
CA ASP A 275 -5.61 15.20 -17.73
C ASP A 275 -4.88 15.61 -16.45
N ASP A 276 -4.48 16.89 -16.37
CA ASP A 276 -3.80 17.50 -15.23
C ASP A 276 -4.75 17.87 -14.08
N ARG A 277 -6.07 17.69 -14.26
CA ARG A 277 -7.06 18.03 -13.23
C ARG A 277 -7.28 16.85 -12.28
N PRO A 278 -7.11 17.05 -10.96
CA PRO A 278 -7.37 16.00 -9.99
C PRO A 278 -8.88 15.76 -9.84
N GLY A 279 -9.28 14.53 -9.55
CA GLY A 279 -10.69 14.18 -9.47
C GLY A 279 -10.99 12.88 -8.73
N ARG A 280 -12.24 12.42 -8.87
CA ARG A 280 -12.74 11.18 -8.28
C ARG A 280 -12.58 10.01 -9.26
N PRO A 281 -11.79 8.96 -8.94
CA PRO A 281 -11.78 7.75 -9.75
C PRO A 281 -13.15 7.08 -9.82
N PHE A 282 -13.48 6.57 -11.01
CA PHE A 282 -14.63 5.71 -11.25
C PHE A 282 -14.26 4.59 -12.24
N ARG A 283 -15.07 3.54 -12.29
CA ARG A 283 -14.98 2.53 -13.36
C ARG A 283 -15.97 2.86 -14.46
N ARG A 284 -15.51 2.86 -15.71
CA ARG A 284 -16.36 2.93 -16.91
C ARG A 284 -17.01 1.56 -17.18
N ASP A 285 -18.03 1.54 -18.04
CA ASP A 285 -18.78 0.31 -18.38
C ASP A 285 -17.92 -0.77 -19.07
N ASP A 286 -16.80 -0.37 -19.70
CA ASP A 286 -15.79 -1.28 -20.25
C ASP A 286 -14.81 -1.82 -19.18
N GLY A 287 -15.05 -1.53 -17.91
CA GLY A 287 -14.25 -1.93 -16.76
C GLY A 287 -13.01 -1.08 -16.52
N VAL A 288 -12.65 -0.17 -17.44
CA VAL A 288 -11.43 0.64 -17.37
C VAL A 288 -11.60 1.80 -16.37
N PRO A 289 -10.60 2.13 -15.54
CA PRO A 289 -10.65 3.29 -14.66
C PRO A 289 -10.56 4.60 -15.44
N ASP A 290 -11.24 5.62 -14.91
CA ASP A 290 -11.14 7.02 -15.37
C ASP A 290 -11.38 7.97 -14.18
N VAL A 291 -11.23 9.28 -14.39
CA VAL A 291 -11.30 10.29 -13.30
C VAL A 291 -12.30 11.39 -13.62
N ASP A 292 -13.27 11.59 -12.73
CA ASP A 292 -14.19 12.73 -12.76
C ASP A 292 -13.55 13.96 -12.10
N ALA A 293 -13.01 14.84 -12.93
CA ALA A 293 -12.39 16.11 -12.54
C ALA A 293 -13.39 17.22 -12.14
N SER A 294 -14.71 16.98 -12.17
CA SER A 294 -15.71 17.99 -11.76
C SER A 294 -15.77 18.20 -10.24
N SER A 295 -15.28 17.23 -9.46
CA SER A 295 -15.19 17.31 -8.00
C SER A 295 -13.81 16.82 -7.56
N PRO A 296 -12.84 17.71 -7.26
CA PRO A 296 -11.52 17.30 -6.79
C PRO A 296 -11.62 16.60 -5.43
N VAL A 297 -11.04 15.40 -5.33
CA VAL A 297 -11.03 14.58 -4.11
C VAL A 297 -9.59 14.15 -3.79
N VAL A 298 -9.25 14.19 -2.51
CA VAL A 298 -8.00 13.65 -1.96
C VAL A 298 -8.36 12.52 -1.01
N TYR A 299 -7.86 11.32 -1.32
CA TYR A 299 -8.12 10.10 -0.57
C TYR A 299 -7.15 9.96 0.59
N THR A 300 -7.69 9.68 1.77
CA THR A 300 -6.90 9.65 3.01
C THR A 300 -6.88 8.28 3.66
N ARG A 301 -5.74 7.97 4.30
CA ARG A 301 -5.60 6.83 5.21
C ARG A 301 -4.61 7.14 6.33
N LEU A 302 -4.77 6.43 7.44
CA LEU A 302 -3.74 6.30 8.46
C LEU A 302 -2.84 5.10 8.11
N ALA A 303 -1.55 5.29 8.25
CA ALA A 303 -0.51 4.27 8.24
C ALA A 303 0.43 4.52 9.44
N TRP A 304 1.45 3.68 9.61
CA TRP A 304 2.40 3.81 10.71
C TRP A 304 3.80 3.37 10.29
N THR A 305 4.82 3.90 10.96
CA THR A 305 6.20 3.43 10.86
C THR A 305 6.77 3.16 12.26
N ARG A 306 7.66 2.18 12.38
CA ARG A 306 8.47 1.92 13.57
C ARG A 306 9.78 2.69 13.44
N PHE A 307 10.02 3.64 14.33
CA PHE A 307 11.19 4.53 14.31
C PHE A 307 11.59 4.91 15.74
N ASP A 308 12.90 4.83 16.04
CA ASP A 308 13.45 5.23 17.35
C ASP A 308 12.71 4.57 18.54
N GLY A 309 12.44 3.26 18.42
CA GLY A 309 11.74 2.47 19.44
C GLY A 309 10.26 2.84 19.67
N ALA A 310 9.64 3.64 18.79
CA ALA A 310 8.23 4.03 18.88
C ALA A 310 7.47 3.74 17.58
N LEU A 311 6.16 3.59 17.70
CA LEU A 311 5.25 3.57 16.57
C LEU A 311 4.80 5.01 16.26
N LEU A 312 5.11 5.52 15.07
CA LEU A 312 4.80 6.89 14.65
C LEU A 312 3.68 6.92 13.60
N PRO A 313 2.65 7.75 13.76
CA PRO A 313 1.54 7.81 12.81
C PRO A 313 1.96 8.50 11.51
N GLN A 314 1.48 7.94 10.40
CA GLN A 314 1.68 8.45 9.05
C GLN A 314 0.34 8.80 8.41
N LEU A 315 0.18 10.07 8.05
CA LEU A 315 -1.02 10.57 7.36
C LEU A 315 -0.76 10.55 5.85
N VAL A 316 -1.53 9.76 5.11
CA VAL A 316 -1.35 9.58 3.67
C VAL A 316 -2.49 10.24 2.91
N TYR A 317 -2.15 10.92 1.81
CA TYR A 317 -3.03 11.68 0.93
C TYR A 317 -2.76 11.26 -0.51
N THR A 318 -3.74 10.68 -1.19
CA THR A 318 -3.63 10.26 -2.60
C THR A 318 -4.55 11.09 -3.46
N VAL A 319 -4.00 11.69 -4.51
CA VAL A 319 -4.74 12.43 -5.55
C VAL A 319 -4.60 11.70 -6.88
N TRP A 320 -5.66 11.68 -7.68
CA TRP A 320 -5.74 10.92 -8.93
C TRP A 320 -6.04 11.83 -10.14
N PHE A 321 -5.45 11.47 -11.27
CA PHE A 321 -5.50 12.15 -12.58
C PHE A 321 -5.93 11.14 -13.66
N ALA A 322 -6.58 11.61 -14.73
CA ALA A 322 -7.20 10.72 -15.72
C ALA A 322 -6.17 9.85 -16.49
N GLN A 323 -4.99 10.41 -16.80
CA GLN A 323 -3.90 9.69 -17.47
C GLN A 323 -2.57 10.44 -17.34
N ARG A 324 -1.46 9.73 -17.58
CA ARG A 324 -0.17 10.34 -17.93
C ARG A 324 -0.11 10.45 -19.46
N PRO A 325 -0.43 11.60 -20.09
CA PRO A 325 -0.41 11.73 -21.55
C PRO A 325 0.99 11.48 -22.15
N PRO A 326 1.07 10.92 -23.37
CA PRO A 326 2.34 10.66 -24.03
C PRO A 326 3.05 11.95 -24.44
N ARG A 327 4.31 12.10 -24.04
CA ARG A 327 5.15 13.24 -24.46
C ARG A 327 5.63 13.13 -25.92
N PHE A 328 5.63 11.92 -26.46
CA PHE A 328 6.01 11.57 -27.83
C PHE A 328 5.36 10.24 -28.22
N ALA A 329 5.33 9.93 -29.52
CA ALA A 329 4.80 8.66 -30.02
C ALA A 329 5.62 7.49 -29.46
N GLY A 330 4.96 6.60 -28.71
CA GLY A 330 5.62 5.47 -28.03
C GLY A 330 6.28 5.80 -26.68
N ASP A 331 5.92 6.91 -26.01
CA ASP A 331 6.34 7.20 -24.63
C ASP A 331 6.00 6.01 -23.70
N PRO A 332 7.02 5.29 -23.17
CA PRO A 332 6.79 4.02 -22.49
C PRO A 332 6.19 4.17 -21.08
N LEU A 333 6.15 5.41 -20.57
CA LEU A 333 5.59 5.74 -19.27
C LEU A 333 4.11 6.19 -19.37
N ALA A 334 3.61 6.44 -20.59
CA ALA A 334 2.26 6.95 -20.81
C ALA A 334 1.17 5.87 -20.59
N GLY A 335 0.01 6.29 -20.07
CA GLY A 335 -1.12 5.38 -19.83
C GLY A 335 -2.22 5.98 -18.96
N ARG A 336 -3.34 5.25 -18.86
CA ARG A 336 -4.53 5.64 -18.08
C ARG A 336 -4.33 5.53 -16.59
N LEU A 337 -5.03 6.40 -15.85
CA LEU A 337 -4.94 6.64 -14.43
C LEU A 337 -3.50 6.99 -14.00
N ASP A 338 -3.32 8.16 -13.43
CA ASP A 338 -2.06 8.58 -12.80
C ASP A 338 -2.38 9.22 -11.45
N GLY A 339 -1.37 9.49 -10.62
CA GLY A 339 -1.64 10.04 -9.30
C GLY A 339 -0.40 10.46 -8.54
N LEU A 340 -0.61 11.06 -7.37
CA LEU A 340 0.45 11.37 -6.43
C LEU A 340 0.02 10.93 -5.02
N VAL A 341 0.81 10.05 -4.41
CA VAL A 341 0.69 9.70 -2.99
C VAL A 341 1.65 10.60 -2.23
N TRP A 342 1.13 11.33 -1.25
CA TRP A 342 1.89 12.18 -0.34
C TRP A 342 1.70 11.66 1.09
N ARG A 343 2.78 11.49 1.85
CA ARG A 343 2.72 11.00 3.22
C ARG A 343 3.47 11.90 4.17
N VAL A 344 2.84 12.16 5.32
CA VAL A 344 3.36 12.95 6.44
C VAL A 344 3.62 12.00 7.61
N THR A 345 4.86 11.82 8.03
CA THR A 345 5.19 11.11 9.28
C THR A 345 5.25 12.14 10.41
N LEU A 346 4.47 11.95 11.46
CA LEU A 346 4.47 12.82 12.63
C LEU A 346 5.38 12.25 13.73
N ASP A 347 6.12 13.12 14.41
CA ASP A 347 6.91 12.77 15.60
C ASP A 347 6.01 12.66 16.85
N ARG A 348 6.59 12.28 17.99
CA ARG A 348 5.87 12.09 19.27
C ARG A 348 5.20 13.37 19.81
N ASP A 349 5.69 14.55 19.43
CA ASP A 349 5.07 15.84 19.74
C ASP A 349 4.04 16.30 18.68
N GLY A 350 3.72 15.41 17.74
CA GLY A 350 2.82 15.66 16.63
C GLY A 350 3.37 16.55 15.53
N ALA A 351 4.61 17.03 15.58
CA ALA A 351 5.18 17.85 14.50
C ALA A 351 5.65 17.00 13.30
N PRO A 352 5.70 17.54 12.07
CA PRO A 352 6.20 16.80 10.91
C PRO A 352 7.69 16.42 11.03
N LEU A 353 7.96 15.12 11.02
CA LEU A 353 9.31 14.54 11.08
C LEU A 353 9.90 14.33 9.68
N LEU A 354 9.09 13.73 8.81
CA LEU A 354 9.44 13.36 7.44
C LEU A 354 8.22 13.51 6.55
N PHE A 355 8.44 13.94 5.32
CA PHE A 355 7.50 13.71 4.23
C PHE A 355 8.12 12.79 3.19
N ASP A 356 7.31 11.97 2.53
CA ASP A 356 7.72 11.23 1.35
C ASP A 356 6.57 11.10 0.34
N THR A 357 6.92 10.72 -0.89
CA THR A 357 5.98 10.64 -2.00
C THR A 357 6.35 9.52 -2.96
N ILE A 358 5.32 8.92 -3.57
CA ILE A 358 5.40 8.01 -4.72
C ILE A 358 4.29 8.38 -5.71
N HIS A 359 4.40 7.90 -6.94
CA HIS A 359 3.20 7.67 -7.75
C HIS A 359 2.49 6.38 -7.29
N PRO A 360 1.16 6.25 -7.42
CA PRO A 360 0.41 5.04 -6.99
C PRO A 360 0.81 3.74 -7.72
N CYS A 361 1.73 3.77 -8.68
CA CYS A 361 2.35 2.57 -9.24
C CYS A 361 3.52 2.01 -8.39
N GLY A 362 4.00 2.78 -7.41
CA GLY A 362 5.19 2.52 -6.59
C GLY A 362 6.45 3.26 -7.06
N CYS A 363 6.42 3.84 -8.27
CA CYS A 363 7.57 4.53 -8.84
C CYS A 363 7.83 5.91 -8.21
N TYR A 364 9.02 6.44 -8.48
CA TYR A 364 9.45 7.81 -8.12
C TYR A 364 9.43 8.11 -6.63
N HIS A 365 9.81 7.14 -5.79
CA HIS A 365 9.92 7.32 -4.35
C HIS A 365 10.95 8.41 -3.99
N GLN A 366 10.47 9.52 -3.43
CA GLN A 366 11.27 10.68 -3.04
C GLN A 366 11.01 11.03 -1.58
N PHE A 367 12.07 11.43 -0.86
CA PHE A 367 12.03 11.83 0.53
C PHE A 367 12.27 13.33 0.70
N VAL A 368 11.52 13.94 1.62
CA VAL A 368 11.61 15.35 2.02
C VAL A 368 11.63 15.43 3.55
N PRO A 369 12.78 15.18 4.20
CA PRO A 369 12.93 15.31 5.65
C PRO A 369 12.80 16.77 6.12
N THR A 370 12.38 16.97 7.36
CA THR A 370 12.62 18.24 8.07
C THR A 370 14.00 18.23 8.72
N ALA A 371 14.46 19.38 9.23
CA ALA A 371 15.73 19.50 9.97
C ALA A 371 15.83 18.59 11.22
N ARG A 372 14.74 17.93 11.63
CA ARG A 372 14.73 16.91 12.70
C ARG A 372 15.36 15.58 12.31
N LEU A 373 15.57 15.31 11.01
CA LEU A 373 16.18 14.09 10.51
C LEU A 373 17.46 14.35 9.70
N VAL A 374 18.38 13.40 9.78
CA VAL A 374 19.54 13.29 8.91
C VAL A 374 19.48 11.95 8.18
N ALA A 375 19.74 11.95 6.87
CA ALA A 375 19.83 10.71 6.10
C ALA A 375 21.04 9.89 6.57
N LYS A 376 20.83 8.60 6.84
CA LYS A 376 21.91 7.65 7.13
C LYS A 376 22.81 7.51 5.88
N PRO A 377 24.13 7.26 6.04
CA PRO A 377 25.00 6.97 4.91
C PRO A 377 24.44 5.81 4.07
N PRO A 378 24.57 5.84 2.73
CA PRO A 378 24.10 4.75 1.89
C PRO A 378 24.84 3.45 2.21
N GLU A 379 24.11 2.33 2.26
CA GLU A 379 24.69 1.00 2.44
C GLU A 379 25.61 0.66 1.25
N PRO A 380 26.75 -0.03 1.46
CA PRO A 380 27.62 -0.43 0.36
C PRO A 380 26.91 -1.41 -0.59
N GLY A 381 26.75 -1.04 -1.86
CA GLY A 381 26.13 -1.92 -2.86
C GLY A 381 25.63 -1.19 -4.09
N VAL A 382 24.69 -1.82 -4.79
CA VAL A 382 23.95 -1.24 -5.93
C VAL A 382 22.45 -1.07 -5.65
N GLU A 383 21.97 -1.42 -4.45
CA GLU A 383 20.58 -1.19 -4.04
C GLU A 383 20.24 0.29 -3.99
N GLU A 384 18.95 0.59 -4.13
CA GLU A 384 18.45 1.97 -4.08
C GLU A 384 18.45 2.54 -2.66
N GLY A 385 19.17 3.66 -2.50
CA GLY A 385 19.16 4.45 -1.28
C GLY A 385 17.90 5.30 -1.14
N ALA A 386 17.87 6.16 -0.12
CA ALA A 386 16.87 7.21 -0.02
C ALA A 386 17.18 8.35 -1.00
N LEU A 387 16.29 8.55 -1.98
CA LEU A 387 16.32 9.72 -2.85
C LEU A 387 15.77 10.94 -2.08
N VAL A 388 16.63 11.58 -1.28
CA VAL A 388 16.33 12.90 -0.71
C VAL A 388 16.41 13.95 -1.82
N VAL A 389 15.28 14.64 -2.07
CA VAL A 389 15.19 15.69 -3.11
C VAL A 389 15.18 17.10 -2.54
N GLN A 390 14.73 17.27 -1.29
CA GLN A 390 14.67 18.56 -0.61
C GLN A 390 14.72 18.34 0.90
N THR A 391 15.39 19.21 1.65
CA THR A 391 15.28 19.26 3.12
C THR A 391 14.51 20.52 3.50
N LEU A 392 13.52 20.37 4.37
CA LEU A 392 12.75 21.49 4.93
C LEU A 392 13.35 21.92 6.28
N PRO A 393 13.15 23.18 6.72
CA PRO A 393 13.42 23.56 8.11
C PRO A 393 12.57 22.71 9.07
N GLU A 394 12.85 22.80 10.38
CA GLU A 394 11.91 22.29 11.36
C GLU A 394 10.56 23.01 11.22
N LEU A 395 9.47 22.24 11.22
CA LEU A 395 8.12 22.75 11.05
C LEU A 395 7.35 22.64 12.37
N PRO A 396 6.57 23.66 12.76
CA PRO A 396 5.75 23.59 13.97
C PRO A 396 4.60 22.57 13.83
N VAL A 397 4.07 22.14 14.96
CA VAL A 397 2.84 21.33 15.03
C VAL A 397 1.70 22.06 14.31
N GLY A 398 0.99 21.36 13.42
CA GLY A 398 -0.06 21.89 12.56
C GLY A 398 0.43 22.58 11.28
N ALA A 399 1.73 22.57 10.99
CA ALA A 399 2.27 23.09 9.74
C ALA A 399 1.84 22.24 8.54
N ARG A 400 1.34 22.91 7.50
CA ARG A 400 0.99 22.32 6.20
C ARG A 400 2.02 22.69 5.16
N VAL A 401 2.05 21.93 4.08
CA VAL A 401 2.91 22.21 2.92
C VAL A 401 2.09 22.40 1.64
N ARG A 402 2.69 23.08 0.68
CA ARG A 402 2.23 23.19 -0.71
C ARG A 402 3.07 22.30 -1.59
N LEU A 403 2.41 21.47 -2.38
CA LEU A 403 3.00 20.55 -3.34
C LEU A 403 2.89 21.15 -4.74
N HIS A 404 4.01 21.48 -5.35
CA HIS A 404 4.04 21.93 -6.75
C HIS A 404 4.13 20.72 -7.67
N VAL A 405 3.13 20.53 -8.52
CA VAL A 405 2.97 19.34 -9.36
C VAL A 405 3.02 19.74 -10.84
N ALA A 406 3.82 19.03 -11.63
CA ALA A 406 3.99 19.33 -13.06
C ALA A 406 2.91 18.70 -13.95
N ALA A 407 2.45 19.43 -14.97
CA ALA A 407 1.51 18.94 -15.98
C ALA A 407 1.99 17.63 -16.63
N GLY A 408 1.07 16.71 -16.89
CA GLY A 408 1.19 15.55 -17.77
C GLY A 408 2.07 14.41 -17.26
N THR A 409 2.95 14.66 -16.28
CA THR A 409 3.66 13.60 -15.56
C THR A 409 3.41 13.62 -14.07
N HIS A 410 2.65 14.57 -13.55
CA HIS A 410 2.27 14.68 -12.15
C HIS A 410 3.45 14.52 -11.17
N TYR A 411 4.66 14.90 -11.61
CA TYR A 411 5.87 14.85 -10.79
C TYR A 411 5.86 16.00 -9.81
N LEU A 412 6.22 15.70 -8.56
CA LEU A 412 6.54 16.73 -7.57
C LEU A 412 7.74 17.55 -8.06
N ARG A 413 7.64 18.87 -7.96
CA ARG A 413 8.66 19.84 -8.39
C ARG A 413 9.26 20.63 -7.23
N ARG A 414 8.47 20.84 -6.17
CA ARG A 414 8.84 21.60 -4.98
C ARG A 414 7.86 21.30 -3.85
N VAL A 415 8.37 21.30 -2.62
CA VAL A 415 7.55 21.36 -1.39
C VAL A 415 7.83 22.68 -0.70
N GLU A 416 6.80 23.43 -0.32
CA GLU A 416 6.93 24.72 0.37
C GLU A 416 6.10 24.74 1.65
N PRO A 417 6.63 25.16 2.81
CA PRO A 417 5.81 25.38 4.00
C PRO A 417 4.75 26.46 3.76
N VAL A 418 3.50 26.20 4.12
CA VAL A 418 2.41 27.17 3.99
C VAL A 418 2.41 28.09 5.20
N ALA A 419 2.57 29.39 4.96
CA ALA A 419 2.46 30.40 6.01
C ALA A 419 1.06 30.41 6.64
N ALA A 420 0.99 30.44 7.97
CA ALA A 420 -0.26 30.54 8.70
C ALA A 420 -0.98 31.86 8.38
N GLY A 421 -2.30 31.79 8.12
CA GLY A 421 -3.14 32.98 7.89
C GLY A 421 -3.09 33.57 6.47
N GLY A 422 -2.48 32.90 5.49
CA GLY A 422 -2.51 33.35 4.09
C GLY A 422 -3.92 33.42 3.52
N VAL A 423 -4.33 34.62 3.07
CA VAL A 423 -5.64 34.86 2.44
C VAL A 423 -5.79 34.00 1.16
N PRO A 424 -6.98 33.42 0.88
CA PRO A 424 -7.27 32.79 -0.40
C PRO A 424 -7.02 33.73 -1.59
N ALA A 425 -6.21 33.28 -2.54
CA ALA A 425 -6.13 33.92 -3.84
C ALA A 425 -7.42 33.62 -4.65
N PRO A 426 -7.86 34.52 -5.55
CA PRO A 426 -8.93 34.21 -6.48
C PRO A 426 -8.55 33.02 -7.38
N GLY A 427 -9.49 32.09 -7.61
CA GLY A 427 -9.27 30.89 -8.43
C GLY A 427 -8.79 29.65 -7.68
N GLU A 428 -8.99 29.60 -6.35
CA GLU A 428 -8.70 28.42 -5.53
C GLU A 428 -9.91 27.47 -5.44
N ASP A 429 -9.75 26.27 -6.00
CA ASP A 429 -10.73 25.19 -5.84
C ASP A 429 -10.53 24.48 -4.49
N ARG A 430 -11.62 24.10 -3.82
CA ARG A 430 -11.54 23.26 -2.62
C ARG A 430 -11.71 21.80 -2.99
N TYR A 431 -10.72 20.98 -2.67
CA TYR A 431 -10.88 19.54 -2.72
C TYR A 431 -11.65 19.04 -1.49
N ARG A 432 -12.28 17.88 -1.64
CA ARG A 432 -12.86 17.12 -0.52
C ARG A 432 -11.89 16.06 -0.03
N LEU A 433 -11.91 15.79 1.27
CA LEU A 433 -11.32 14.56 1.80
C LEU A 433 -12.34 13.42 1.67
N ASP A 434 -11.86 12.26 1.25
CA ASP A 434 -12.59 10.98 1.27
C ASP A 434 -11.63 9.91 1.84
N ARG A 435 -12.11 8.74 2.25
CA ARG A 435 -11.24 7.66 2.76
C ARG A 435 -10.77 6.78 1.60
N GLU A 436 -9.51 6.36 1.61
CA GLU A 436 -8.96 5.45 0.59
C GLU A 436 -9.78 4.14 0.48
N SER A 437 -10.35 3.68 1.60
CA SER A 437 -11.24 2.51 1.64
C SER A 437 -12.44 2.60 0.68
N ALA A 438 -12.90 3.81 0.32
CA ALA A 438 -13.96 4.02 -0.66
C ALA A 438 -13.56 3.60 -2.09
N LEU A 439 -12.26 3.63 -2.43
CA LEU A 439 -11.75 3.13 -3.72
C LEU A 439 -11.93 1.61 -3.88
N ARG A 440 -12.15 0.89 -2.78
CA ARG A 440 -12.39 -0.56 -2.78
C ARG A 440 -13.84 -0.94 -3.04
N THR A 441 -14.76 0.02 -3.08
CA THR A 441 -16.22 -0.20 -3.25
C THR A 441 -16.85 0.92 -4.09
N LEU A 442 -16.23 1.24 -5.24
CA LEU A 442 -16.74 2.25 -6.16
C LEU A 442 -18.13 1.86 -6.71
N PRO A 443 -19.12 2.77 -6.72
CA PRO A 443 -20.45 2.48 -7.25
C PRO A 443 -20.41 2.28 -8.78
N LEU A 444 -21.19 1.32 -9.27
CA LEU A 444 -21.36 1.05 -10.70
C LEU A 444 -22.66 1.65 -11.23
N ALA A 445 -22.68 2.10 -12.49
CA ALA A 445 -23.87 2.68 -13.13
C ALA A 445 -25.04 1.69 -13.22
N ALA A 446 -24.76 0.40 -13.41
CA ALA A 446 -25.75 -0.68 -13.40
C ALA A 446 -26.20 -1.12 -11.99
N GLY A 447 -25.70 -0.47 -10.93
CA GLY A 447 -25.91 -0.84 -9.53
C GLY A 447 -24.86 -1.81 -8.99
N GLY A 448 -24.78 -1.88 -7.65
CA GLY A 448 -23.69 -2.59 -6.96
C GLY A 448 -22.39 -1.79 -6.89
N THR A 449 -21.31 -2.44 -6.48
CA THR A 449 -19.98 -1.83 -6.35
C THR A 449 -18.89 -2.72 -6.96
N ALA A 450 -17.74 -2.12 -7.27
CA ALA A 450 -16.51 -2.83 -7.57
C ALA A 450 -15.29 -2.11 -6.96
N SER A 451 -14.27 -2.88 -6.60
CA SER A 451 -12.96 -2.31 -6.23
C SER A 451 -12.28 -1.69 -7.46
N LEU A 452 -11.60 -0.55 -7.29
CA LEU A 452 -10.66 -0.01 -8.27
C LEU A 452 -9.55 -1.04 -8.57
N TYR A 453 -9.11 -1.76 -7.53
CA TYR A 453 -8.01 -2.73 -7.56
C TYR A 453 -8.51 -4.14 -7.89
N GLY A 454 -7.70 -4.91 -8.62
CA GLY A 454 -7.87 -6.36 -8.78
C GLY A 454 -7.37 -7.15 -7.56
N PRO A 455 -7.54 -8.50 -7.58
CA PRO A 455 -7.17 -9.37 -6.46
C PRO A 455 -5.65 -9.52 -6.26
N ASP A 456 -4.84 -9.11 -7.24
CA ASP A 456 -3.38 -8.95 -7.14
C ASP A 456 -2.98 -7.60 -6.51
N GLY A 457 -3.95 -6.69 -6.33
CA GLY A 457 -3.78 -5.31 -5.90
C GLY A 457 -3.33 -4.36 -7.01
N ILE A 458 -3.47 -4.74 -8.29
CA ILE A 458 -3.16 -3.90 -9.46
C ILE A 458 -4.46 -3.34 -10.05
N VAL A 459 -4.45 -2.09 -10.50
CA VAL A 459 -5.57 -1.49 -11.24
C VAL A 459 -5.49 -1.90 -12.71
N ALA A 460 -6.36 -2.80 -13.15
CA ALA A 460 -6.44 -3.26 -14.53
C ALA A 460 -6.68 -2.09 -15.51
N GLY A 461 -6.04 -2.13 -16.68
CA GLY A 461 -6.14 -1.07 -17.70
C GLY A 461 -5.26 0.16 -17.44
N THR A 462 -4.39 0.12 -16.43
CA THR A 462 -3.39 1.17 -16.12
C THR A 462 -1.96 0.77 -16.48
N GLU A 463 -1.79 -0.34 -17.17
CA GLU A 463 -0.47 -0.91 -17.43
C GLU A 463 0.34 -0.03 -18.39
N ARG A 464 1.63 0.13 -18.09
CA ARG A 464 2.54 1.00 -18.85
C ARG A 464 3.44 0.16 -19.78
N PRO A 465 3.77 0.63 -21.00
CA PRO A 465 4.68 -0.10 -21.90
C PRO A 465 6.07 -0.38 -21.29
N GLU A 466 6.54 0.43 -20.34
CA GLU A 466 7.79 0.21 -19.60
C GLU A 466 7.87 -1.18 -18.94
N ARG A 467 6.72 -1.83 -18.65
CA ARG A 467 6.67 -3.18 -18.09
C ARG A 467 7.47 -4.20 -18.90
N TYR A 468 7.54 -4.04 -20.22
CA TYR A 468 8.29 -4.95 -21.10
C TYR A 468 9.82 -4.79 -21.00
N ALA A 469 10.30 -3.66 -20.48
CA ALA A 469 11.71 -3.43 -20.18
C ALA A 469 12.06 -3.72 -18.70
N LEU A 470 11.14 -3.38 -17.79
CA LEU A 470 11.41 -3.36 -16.35
C LEU A 470 11.00 -4.65 -15.60
N TRP A 471 10.32 -5.62 -16.23
CA TRP A 471 9.94 -6.90 -15.59
C TRP A 471 11.12 -7.66 -14.98
N ILE A 472 12.33 -7.50 -15.53
CA ILE A 472 13.58 -8.10 -15.04
C ILE A 472 13.93 -7.67 -13.59
N SER A 473 13.35 -6.57 -13.11
CA SER A 473 13.44 -6.14 -11.70
C SER A 473 12.69 -7.06 -10.73
N GLY A 474 11.87 -7.99 -11.22
CA GLY A 474 11.00 -8.86 -10.43
C GLY A 474 9.60 -8.30 -10.17
N ILE A 475 9.39 -6.99 -10.38
CA ILE A 475 8.09 -6.34 -10.16
C ILE A 475 7.11 -6.78 -11.26
N GLU A 476 5.91 -7.19 -10.87
CA GLU A 476 4.83 -7.52 -11.81
C GLU A 476 4.20 -6.24 -12.39
N SER A 477 4.15 -6.14 -13.72
CA SER A 477 3.63 -4.98 -14.46
C SER A 477 4.07 -3.60 -13.91
N PRO A 478 5.38 -3.25 -13.96
CA PRO A 478 5.87 -1.91 -13.62
C PRO A 478 5.06 -0.78 -14.27
N GLY A 479 4.87 0.31 -13.53
CA GLY A 479 4.08 1.46 -13.95
C GLY A 479 2.56 1.32 -13.80
N ALA A 480 2.01 0.12 -13.63
CA ALA A 480 0.58 -0.05 -13.31
C ALA A 480 0.25 0.44 -11.90
N MET A 481 -0.90 1.10 -11.72
CA MET A 481 -1.35 1.66 -10.44
C MET A 481 -1.76 0.55 -9.46
N ARG A 482 -1.61 0.79 -8.15
CA ARG A 482 -1.70 -0.25 -7.12
C ARG A 482 -2.52 0.15 -5.90
N GLN A 483 -2.97 -0.88 -5.18
CA GLN A 483 -3.52 -0.79 -3.83
C GLN A 483 -2.38 -0.55 -2.82
N TRP A 484 -2.71 0.09 -1.70
CA TRP A 484 -1.81 0.11 -0.54
C TRP A 484 -1.38 -1.31 -0.14
N GLY A 485 -0.15 -1.46 0.36
CA GLY A 485 0.43 -2.76 0.67
C GLY A 485 1.09 -3.47 -0.51
N ARG A 486 1.06 -2.90 -1.72
CA ARG A 486 1.56 -3.55 -2.96
C ARG A 486 2.61 -2.71 -3.71
N HIS A 487 3.02 -1.59 -3.13
CA HIS A 487 3.93 -0.62 -3.74
C HIS A 487 5.40 -1.04 -3.55
N ALA A 488 5.94 -1.83 -4.48
CA ALA A 488 7.38 -1.95 -4.67
C ALA A 488 7.96 -0.60 -5.14
N THR A 489 8.96 -0.08 -4.42
CA THR A 489 9.50 1.28 -4.63
C THR A 489 10.98 1.33 -4.99
N ALA A 490 11.57 0.20 -5.35
CA ALA A 490 12.92 0.09 -5.88
C ALA A 490 12.97 -0.94 -7.01
N PHE A 491 13.56 -0.62 -8.15
CA PHE A 491 13.89 -1.59 -9.20
C PHE A 491 15.15 -2.40 -8.86
N VAL A 492 16.05 -1.85 -8.05
CA VAL A 492 17.28 -2.50 -7.59
C VAL A 492 17.30 -2.64 -6.06
N GLY A 493 17.27 -3.89 -5.59
CA GLY A 493 17.11 -4.26 -4.18
C GLY A 493 15.68 -4.73 -3.87
N ARG A 494 15.24 -4.61 -2.62
CA ARG A 494 13.83 -4.76 -2.24
C ARG A 494 13.43 -3.64 -1.27
N ARG A 495 12.32 -2.96 -1.55
CA ARG A 495 11.75 -1.91 -0.69
C ARG A 495 10.27 -1.69 -1.00
N HIS A 496 9.42 -1.66 0.03
CA HIS A 496 8.01 -1.31 -0.09
C HIS A 496 7.69 0.02 0.57
N PHE A 497 6.64 0.69 0.09
CA PHE A 497 6.23 1.98 0.64
C PHE A 497 5.68 1.85 2.08
N ASP A 498 5.04 0.72 2.38
CA ASP A 498 4.46 0.35 3.67
C ASP A 498 5.41 -0.48 4.58
N ASP A 499 6.69 -0.61 4.22
CA ASP A 499 7.69 -1.25 5.09
C ASP A 499 7.71 -0.55 6.47
N ALA A 500 7.41 -1.29 7.55
CA ALA A 500 7.25 -0.70 8.88
C ALA A 500 8.49 0.09 9.33
N PHE A 501 9.68 -0.43 9.04
CA PHE A 501 10.97 0.18 9.38
C PHE A 501 11.55 1.06 8.26
N LEU A 502 10.77 1.48 7.26
CA LEU A 502 11.26 2.27 6.12
C LEU A 502 12.01 3.55 6.55
N VAL A 503 11.45 4.29 7.51
CA VAL A 503 12.06 5.54 8.01
C VAL A 503 13.33 5.21 8.80
N GLU A 504 13.29 4.19 9.66
CA GLU A 504 14.44 3.70 10.42
C GLU A 504 15.57 3.20 9.52
N ARG A 505 15.28 2.55 8.38
CA ARG A 505 16.33 2.09 7.45
C ARG A 505 17.19 3.25 6.92
N TYR A 506 16.57 4.40 6.63
CA TYR A 506 17.21 5.48 5.88
C TYR A 506 17.51 6.76 6.65
N PHE A 507 16.94 6.97 7.84
CA PHE A 507 17.10 8.21 8.60
C PHE A 507 17.48 7.95 10.06
N ALA A 508 18.15 8.92 10.65
CA ALA A 508 18.36 9.04 12.09
C ALA A 508 17.86 10.42 12.54
N ARG A 509 17.53 10.56 13.83
CA ARG A 509 17.27 11.88 14.41
C ARG A 509 18.51 12.76 14.28
N ALA A 510 18.31 14.04 13.96
CA ALA A 510 19.36 15.03 14.04
C ALA A 510 19.86 15.17 15.49
N ALA A 511 21.16 15.42 15.66
CA ALA A 511 21.68 15.83 16.95
C ALA A 511 21.08 17.19 17.34
N LYS A 512 20.74 17.35 18.62
CA LYS A 512 20.27 18.62 19.20
C LYS A 512 21.42 19.58 19.48
#